data_AF-A0A383BX25-F1
#
_entry.id   AF-A0A383BX25-F1
#
_cell.length_a   1.000
_cell.length_b   1.000
_cell.length_c   1.000
_cell.angle_alpha   90.00
_cell.angle_beta   90.00
_cell.angle_gamma   90.00
#
_symmetry.space_group_name_H-M   'P 1'
#
loop_
_entity.id
_entity.type
_entity.pdbx_description
1 polymer ?
#
loop_
_entity_poly.entity_id
_entity_poly.type
_entity_poly.pdbx_seq_one_letter_code
_entity_poly.pdbx_strand_id
1 'polypeptide(L)'
;YSEHPWPLHRDTDEEMGWRLKCLGVIPEDYKNQKVLDMGCGTGEYALWYASHGAGEVLGIDLSEGSLSVAKERQAESTLDNVTFRSMDILECDLPDNYFDYSYSVGVLHHTGAPGRGFQHLARVTKPGGIVIVSLYSQYSRRILRLKQTLCKWLGGQDIDARVQWGKRLFGGTLRKLDKRYHGLNTDQIAYDIFGFPHESLHTAGEVLRWFDENNIRFKGAFAPLRVRDYLYAFAQPEYRTFR
;
A
#
# COMPACT_ATOMS: atom_id res chain seq x y z
N TYR A 1 -12.46 3.42 5.03
CA TYR A 1 -12.48 3.69 3.58
C TYR A 1 -13.86 3.47 2.95
N SER A 2 -14.83 2.81 3.58
CA SER A 2 -16.17 2.67 2.99
C SER A 2 -16.90 4.00 2.79
N GLU A 3 -16.79 4.93 3.75
CA GLU A 3 -17.36 6.29 3.65
C GLU A 3 -16.45 7.29 2.92
N HIS A 4 -15.14 6.98 2.89
CA HIS A 4 -14.11 7.81 2.30
C HIS A 4 -13.18 6.93 1.46
N PRO A 5 -13.57 6.55 0.24
CA PRO A 5 -12.76 5.72 -0.64
C PRO A 5 -11.39 6.34 -0.90
N TRP A 6 -10.36 5.51 -1.01
CA TRP A 6 -8.98 5.99 -1.18
C TRP A 6 -8.16 5.10 -2.12
N PRO A 7 -7.34 5.70 -3.01
CA PRO A 7 -7.37 7.11 -3.44
C PRO A 7 -8.45 7.35 -4.52
N LEU A 8 -9.07 8.53 -4.57
CA LEU A 8 -10.09 8.83 -5.61
C LEU A 8 -9.51 9.30 -6.97
N HIS A 9 -8.29 9.83 -6.99
CA HIS A 9 -7.58 10.15 -8.21
C HIS A 9 -6.08 10.16 -7.94
N ARG A 10 -5.31 9.54 -8.83
CA ARG A 10 -3.85 9.45 -8.73
C ARG A 10 -3.24 9.28 -10.12
N ASP A 11 -2.11 9.92 -10.38
CA ASP A 11 -1.33 9.62 -11.59
C ASP A 11 -0.57 8.31 -11.37
N THR A 12 -1.23 7.21 -11.72
CA THR A 12 -0.73 5.86 -11.46
C THR A 12 0.40 5.47 -12.42
N ASP A 13 0.45 6.04 -13.64
CA ASP A 13 1.49 5.76 -14.62
C ASP A 13 2.87 6.27 -14.18
N GLU A 14 2.94 7.52 -13.73
CA GLU A 14 4.19 8.10 -13.22
C GLU A 14 4.67 7.36 -11.97
N GLU A 15 3.73 7.01 -11.07
CA GLU A 15 4.09 6.46 -9.78
C GLU A 15 4.39 4.94 -9.80
N MET A 16 3.57 4.13 -10.46
CA MET A 16 3.80 2.69 -10.56
C MET A 16 4.87 2.34 -11.57
N GLY A 17 4.84 2.95 -12.75
CA GLY A 17 5.84 2.72 -13.79
C GLY A 17 7.25 2.96 -13.25
N TRP A 18 7.42 4.04 -12.48
CA TRP A 18 8.71 4.34 -11.86
C TRP A 18 9.06 3.43 -10.67
N ARG A 19 8.11 3.12 -9.77
CA ARG A 19 8.36 2.23 -8.62
C ARG A 19 8.73 0.82 -9.06
N LEU A 20 8.00 0.24 -10.00
CA LEU A 20 8.29 -1.09 -10.53
C LEU A 20 9.64 -1.12 -11.24
N LYS A 21 9.95 -0.08 -12.02
CA LYS A 21 11.27 0.10 -12.62
C LYS A 21 12.38 0.12 -11.57
N CYS A 22 12.20 0.81 -10.44
CA CYS A 22 13.18 0.81 -9.34
C CYS A 22 13.36 -0.58 -8.70
N LEU A 23 12.35 -1.44 -8.78
CA LEU A 23 12.40 -2.83 -8.31
C LEU A 23 12.87 -3.82 -9.39
N GLY A 24 13.24 -3.31 -10.58
CA GLY A 24 13.61 -4.14 -11.73
C GLY A 24 12.46 -5.02 -12.21
N VAL A 25 11.22 -4.52 -12.12
CA VAL A 25 10.02 -5.12 -12.70
C VAL A 25 9.58 -4.23 -13.86
N ILE A 26 9.50 -4.80 -15.06
CA ILE A 26 9.08 -4.12 -16.29
C ILE A 26 7.81 -4.76 -16.86
N PRO A 27 7.07 -4.06 -17.75
CA PRO A 27 5.86 -4.60 -18.35
C PRO A 27 5.95 -6.01 -18.93
N GLU A 28 7.08 -6.35 -19.55
CA GLU A 28 7.27 -7.68 -20.14
C GLU A 28 7.33 -8.79 -19.08
N ASP A 29 7.69 -8.49 -17.83
CA ASP A 29 7.81 -9.48 -16.76
C ASP A 29 6.45 -10.00 -16.28
N TYR A 30 5.40 -9.15 -16.35
CA TYR A 30 4.03 -9.49 -15.92
C TYR A 30 3.03 -9.63 -17.07
N LYS A 31 3.50 -9.55 -18.31
CA LYS A 31 2.66 -9.74 -19.49
C LYS A 31 2.09 -11.16 -19.53
N ASN A 32 0.77 -11.28 -19.73
CA ASN A 32 0.01 -12.53 -19.68
C ASN A 32 0.09 -13.29 -18.35
N GLN A 33 0.62 -12.66 -17.29
CA GLN A 33 0.77 -13.29 -15.98
C GLN A 33 -0.49 -13.10 -15.12
N LYS A 34 -0.61 -13.91 -14.05
CA LYS A 34 -1.65 -13.77 -13.03
C LYS A 34 -1.19 -12.88 -11.90
N VAL A 35 -2.03 -11.92 -11.55
CA VAL A 35 -1.63 -10.82 -10.69
C VAL A 35 -2.66 -10.57 -9.59
N LEU A 36 -2.19 -10.40 -8.35
CA LEU A 36 -3.03 -10.10 -7.18
C LEU A 36 -2.70 -8.72 -6.59
N ASP A 37 -3.72 -7.89 -6.44
CA ASP A 37 -3.72 -6.65 -5.65
C ASP A 37 -4.42 -6.87 -4.30
N MET A 38 -3.64 -7.12 -3.25
CA MET A 38 -4.13 -7.40 -1.89
C MET A 38 -4.30 -6.11 -1.09
N GLY A 39 -5.56 -5.67 -0.97
CA GLY A 39 -5.99 -4.37 -0.46
C GLY A 39 -5.99 -3.31 -1.56
N CYS A 40 -6.73 -3.60 -2.64
CA CYS A 40 -6.69 -2.83 -3.88
C CYS A 40 -7.33 -1.44 -3.78
N GLY A 41 -8.05 -1.14 -2.70
CA GLY A 41 -8.78 0.11 -2.54
C GLY A 41 -9.70 0.38 -3.72
N THR A 42 -9.54 1.54 -4.36
CA THR A 42 -10.30 1.99 -5.54
C THR A 42 -9.80 1.40 -6.86
N GLY A 43 -8.94 0.38 -6.81
CA GLY A 43 -8.54 -0.43 -7.96
C GLY A 43 -7.47 0.17 -8.86
N GLU A 44 -6.83 1.27 -8.46
CA GLU A 44 -5.79 1.96 -9.27
C GLU A 44 -4.72 1.00 -9.81
N TYR A 45 -4.11 0.20 -8.93
CA TYR A 45 -3.02 -0.69 -9.34
C TYR A 45 -3.53 -1.90 -10.12
N ALA A 46 -4.61 -2.52 -9.66
CA ALA A 46 -5.24 -3.61 -10.41
C ALA A 46 -5.60 -3.21 -11.86
N LEU A 47 -6.24 -2.05 -12.05
CA LEU A 47 -6.58 -1.52 -13.38
C LEU A 47 -5.34 -1.19 -14.20
N TRP A 48 -4.30 -0.65 -13.57
CA TRP A 48 -3.03 -0.36 -14.22
C TRP A 48 -2.35 -1.61 -14.76
N TYR A 49 -2.24 -2.68 -13.97
CA TYR A 49 -1.66 -3.94 -14.44
C TYR A 49 -2.48 -4.55 -15.57
N ALA A 50 -3.81 -4.48 -15.45
CA ALA A 50 -4.73 -4.96 -16.47
C ALA A 50 -4.55 -4.23 -17.80
N SER A 51 -4.43 -2.90 -17.78
CA SER A 51 -4.19 -2.09 -18.99
C SER A 51 -2.79 -2.26 -19.57
N HIS A 52 -1.82 -2.72 -18.77
CA HIS A 52 -0.43 -2.93 -19.17
C HIS A 52 -0.09 -4.39 -19.52
N GLY A 53 -1.10 -5.19 -19.85
CA GLY A 53 -0.91 -6.50 -20.48
C GLY A 53 -0.82 -7.69 -19.52
N ALA A 54 -1.14 -7.52 -18.24
CA ALA A 54 -1.37 -8.68 -17.35
C ALA A 54 -2.46 -9.58 -17.95
N GLY A 55 -2.33 -10.90 -17.77
CA GLY A 55 -3.29 -11.86 -18.33
C GLY A 55 -4.56 -11.97 -17.48
N GLU A 56 -4.40 -11.91 -16.17
CA GLU A 56 -5.49 -11.94 -15.20
C GLU A 56 -5.10 -11.11 -13.98
N VAL A 57 -6.00 -10.24 -13.53
CA VAL A 57 -5.79 -9.41 -12.34
C VAL A 57 -6.96 -9.58 -11.37
N LEU A 58 -6.65 -9.92 -10.13
CA LEU A 58 -7.60 -9.93 -9.03
C LEU A 58 -7.26 -8.82 -8.05
N GLY A 59 -8.18 -7.89 -7.84
CA GLY A 59 -8.13 -6.95 -6.72
C GLY A 59 -9.03 -7.42 -5.58
N ILE A 60 -8.50 -7.42 -4.35
CA ILE A 60 -9.30 -7.69 -3.15
C ILE A 60 -9.21 -6.54 -2.16
N ASP A 61 -10.32 -6.18 -1.52
CA ASP A 61 -10.36 -5.20 -0.43
C ASP A 61 -11.53 -5.52 0.52
N LEU A 62 -11.50 -5.00 1.75
CA LEU A 62 -12.61 -5.14 2.70
C LEU A 62 -13.65 -4.01 2.56
N SER A 63 -13.25 -2.88 1.95
CA SER A 63 -14.06 -1.67 1.82
C SER A 63 -14.99 -1.76 0.61
N GLU A 64 -16.26 -2.09 0.83
CA GLU A 64 -17.30 -2.09 -0.21
C GLU A 64 -17.38 -0.75 -0.97
N GLY A 65 -17.24 0.38 -0.29
CA GLY A 65 -17.24 1.70 -0.92
C GLY A 65 -16.05 1.90 -1.87
N SER A 66 -14.87 1.38 -1.51
CA SER A 66 -13.70 1.41 -2.41
C SER A 66 -13.88 0.48 -3.60
N LEU A 67 -14.42 -0.72 -3.37
CA LEU A 67 -14.71 -1.69 -4.43
C LEU A 67 -15.79 -1.21 -5.39
N SER A 68 -16.78 -0.44 -4.93
CA SER A 68 -17.77 0.20 -5.82
C SER A 68 -17.07 1.11 -6.82
N VAL A 69 -16.20 2.01 -6.32
CA VAL A 69 -15.41 2.90 -7.17
C VAL A 69 -14.49 2.11 -8.12
N ALA A 70 -13.86 1.03 -7.65
CA ALA A 70 -13.02 0.17 -8.49
C ALA A 70 -13.80 -0.46 -9.65
N LYS A 71 -15.02 -0.96 -9.37
CA LYS A 71 -15.91 -1.57 -10.37
C LYS A 71 -16.48 -0.53 -11.34
N GLU A 72 -16.81 0.67 -10.86
CA GLU A 72 -17.23 1.79 -11.73
C GLU A 72 -16.12 2.14 -12.73
N ARG A 73 -14.88 2.31 -12.25
CA ARG A 73 -13.71 2.56 -13.11
C ARG A 73 -13.42 1.42 -14.08
N GLN A 74 -13.61 0.17 -13.63
CA GLN A 74 -13.54 -0.98 -14.52
C GLN A 74 -14.59 -0.88 -15.63
N ALA A 75 -15.83 -0.56 -15.31
CA ALA A 75 -16.93 -0.45 -16.27
C ALA A 75 -16.73 0.72 -17.26
N GLU A 76 -16.06 1.79 -16.83
CA GLU A 76 -15.64 2.90 -17.69
C GLU A 76 -14.44 2.53 -18.60
N SER A 77 -13.68 1.50 -18.22
CA SER A 77 -12.60 0.94 -19.02
C SER A 77 -13.09 -0.15 -19.97
N THR A 78 -12.30 -0.48 -21.00
CA THR A 78 -12.55 -1.65 -21.87
C THR A 78 -11.83 -2.91 -21.38
N LEU A 79 -11.49 -2.99 -20.09
CA LEU A 79 -10.67 -4.06 -19.52
C LEU A 79 -11.56 -5.21 -19.00
N ASP A 80 -11.36 -6.41 -19.54
CA ASP A 80 -12.06 -7.64 -19.17
C ASP A 80 -11.21 -8.62 -18.34
N ASN A 81 -9.90 -8.35 -18.24
CA ASN A 81 -8.90 -9.17 -17.55
C ASN A 81 -8.72 -8.80 -16.06
N VAL A 82 -9.60 -7.99 -15.48
CA VAL A 82 -9.56 -7.59 -14.06
C VAL A 82 -10.86 -7.95 -13.35
N THR A 83 -10.78 -8.35 -12.08
CA THR A 83 -11.96 -8.62 -11.23
C THR A 83 -11.72 -8.09 -9.82
N PHE A 84 -12.76 -7.58 -9.18
CA PHE A 84 -12.73 -7.07 -7.81
C PHE A 84 -13.60 -7.88 -6.86
N ARG A 85 -13.06 -8.30 -5.71
CA ARG A 85 -13.77 -9.09 -4.70
C ARG A 85 -13.63 -8.50 -3.30
N SER A 86 -14.72 -8.59 -2.53
CA SER A 86 -14.71 -8.27 -1.10
C SER A 86 -14.07 -9.43 -0.34
N MET A 87 -12.98 -9.14 0.38
CA MET A 87 -12.25 -10.15 1.15
C MET A 87 -11.41 -9.50 2.25
N ASP A 88 -11.46 -10.06 3.46
CA ASP A 88 -10.48 -9.74 4.50
C ASP A 88 -9.16 -10.44 4.19
N ILE A 89 -8.09 -9.66 4.09
CA ILE A 89 -6.74 -10.17 3.81
C ILE A 89 -6.20 -11.07 4.94
N LEU A 90 -6.74 -10.94 6.17
CA LEU A 90 -6.40 -11.80 7.30
C LEU A 90 -7.17 -13.15 7.27
N GLU A 91 -8.25 -13.22 6.50
CA GLU A 91 -9.05 -14.43 6.26
C GLU A 91 -9.06 -14.76 4.76
N CYS A 92 -7.88 -14.68 4.14
CA CYS A 92 -7.72 -14.78 2.70
C CYS A 92 -7.98 -16.21 2.18
N ASP A 93 -9.16 -16.41 1.60
CA ASP A 93 -9.58 -17.65 0.96
C ASP A 93 -9.26 -17.66 -0.55
N LEU A 94 -7.97 -17.52 -0.85
CA LEU A 94 -7.42 -17.67 -2.21
C LEU A 94 -6.56 -18.94 -2.30
N PRO A 95 -6.48 -19.57 -3.49
CA PRO A 95 -5.66 -20.76 -3.68
C PRO A 95 -4.17 -20.48 -3.48
N ASP A 96 -3.46 -21.47 -2.91
CA ASP A 96 -2.01 -21.47 -2.80
C ASP A 96 -1.36 -21.44 -4.19
N ASN A 97 -0.19 -20.80 -4.31
CA ASN A 97 0.66 -20.86 -5.50
C ASN A 97 -0.08 -20.55 -6.82
N TYR A 98 -0.94 -19.54 -6.83
CA TYR A 98 -1.79 -19.22 -7.98
C TYR A 98 -1.31 -18.00 -8.76
N PHE A 99 -0.81 -16.99 -8.08
CA PHE A 99 -0.40 -15.73 -8.70
C PHE A 99 1.09 -15.72 -9.00
N ASP A 100 1.45 -15.19 -10.17
CA ASP A 100 2.84 -14.97 -10.57
C ASP A 100 3.39 -13.69 -9.92
N TYR A 101 2.52 -12.70 -9.71
CA TYR A 101 2.80 -11.44 -9.01
C TYR A 101 1.75 -11.19 -7.95
N SER A 102 2.17 -10.90 -6.73
CA SER A 102 1.26 -10.49 -5.66
C SER A 102 1.79 -9.27 -4.96
N TYR A 103 0.93 -8.29 -4.74
CA TYR A 103 1.34 -7.04 -4.13
C TYR A 103 0.34 -6.53 -3.11
N SER A 104 0.88 -5.83 -2.12
CA SER A 104 0.10 -5.14 -1.08
C SER A 104 0.79 -3.83 -0.74
N VAL A 105 0.20 -2.72 -1.20
CA VAL A 105 0.83 -1.41 -1.16
C VAL A 105 0.00 -0.44 -0.34
N GLY A 106 0.50 -0.01 0.82
CA GLY A 106 -0.28 0.93 1.64
C GLY A 106 -1.31 0.26 2.56
N VAL A 107 -1.23 -1.06 2.76
CA VAL A 107 -2.33 -1.84 3.36
C VAL A 107 -1.94 -2.53 4.66
N LEU A 108 -0.96 -3.45 4.63
CA LEU A 108 -0.75 -4.38 5.75
C LEU A 108 -0.55 -3.71 7.12
N HIS A 109 0.09 -2.53 7.16
CA HIS A 109 0.32 -1.77 8.39
C HIS A 109 -0.96 -1.19 9.02
N HIS A 110 -2.06 -1.12 8.28
CA HIS A 110 -3.37 -0.75 8.81
C HIS A 110 -4.11 -1.96 9.41
N THR A 111 -3.62 -3.18 9.20
CA THR A 111 -4.22 -4.39 9.80
C THR A 111 -3.73 -4.64 11.22
N GLY A 112 -4.54 -5.37 12.00
CA GLY A 112 -4.14 -5.80 13.35
C GLY A 112 -3.07 -6.89 13.38
N ALA A 113 -2.76 -7.51 12.24
CA ALA A 113 -1.81 -8.63 12.13
C ALA A 113 -1.03 -8.58 10.79
N PRO A 114 -0.15 -7.57 10.57
CA PRO A 114 0.53 -7.35 9.30
C PRO A 114 1.36 -8.55 8.84
N GLY A 115 2.04 -9.26 9.76
CA GLY A 115 2.80 -10.47 9.45
C GLY A 115 1.92 -11.62 8.93
N ARG A 116 0.70 -11.78 9.47
CA ARG A 116 -0.27 -12.78 8.98
C ARG A 116 -0.78 -12.41 7.57
N GLY A 117 -1.06 -11.12 7.34
CA GLY A 117 -1.39 -10.64 5.99
C GLY A 117 -0.26 -10.91 4.99
N PHE A 118 1.00 -10.68 5.40
CA PHE A 118 2.17 -11.02 4.58
C PHE A 118 2.29 -12.52 4.31
N GLN A 119 2.04 -13.38 5.32
CA GLN A 119 2.04 -14.84 5.13
C GLN A 119 0.98 -15.28 4.10
N HIS A 120 -0.23 -14.72 4.14
CA HIS A 120 -1.24 -15.00 3.11
C HIS A 120 -0.79 -14.52 1.73
N LEU A 121 -0.20 -13.32 1.64
CA LEU A 121 0.35 -12.79 0.39
C LEU A 121 1.43 -13.73 -0.17
N ALA A 122 2.34 -14.23 0.67
CA ALA A 122 3.39 -15.18 0.28
C ALA A 122 2.82 -16.52 -0.20
N ARG A 123 1.87 -17.10 0.54
CA ARG A 123 1.26 -18.40 0.26
C ARG A 123 0.55 -18.45 -1.10
N VAL A 124 -0.14 -17.39 -1.48
CA VAL A 124 -0.91 -17.34 -2.74
C VAL A 124 -0.02 -17.08 -3.95
N THR A 125 1.20 -16.59 -3.73
CA THR A 125 2.21 -16.42 -4.78
C THR A 125 2.88 -17.74 -5.12
N LYS A 126 3.08 -18.02 -6.41
CA LYS A 126 3.79 -19.22 -6.90
C LYS A 126 5.24 -19.26 -6.43
N PRO A 127 5.85 -20.45 -6.32
CA PRO A 127 7.29 -20.58 -6.29
C PRO A 127 7.90 -19.94 -7.53
N GLY A 128 8.85 -19.02 -7.34
CA GLY A 128 9.44 -18.23 -8.43
C GLY A 128 8.64 -16.98 -8.83
N GLY A 129 7.46 -16.78 -8.25
CA GLY A 129 6.70 -15.52 -8.38
C GLY A 129 7.31 -14.37 -7.59
N ILE A 130 6.75 -13.18 -7.75
CA ILE A 130 7.23 -11.94 -7.14
C ILE A 130 6.21 -11.42 -6.13
N VAL A 131 6.70 -11.14 -4.91
CA VAL A 131 5.95 -10.46 -3.86
C VAL A 131 6.46 -9.02 -3.72
N ILE A 132 5.55 -8.04 -3.74
CA ILE A 132 5.87 -6.63 -3.53
C ILE A 132 5.03 -6.10 -2.36
N VAL A 133 5.70 -5.54 -1.35
CA VAL A 133 5.02 -4.97 -0.18
C VAL A 133 5.49 -3.55 0.08
N SER A 134 4.57 -2.64 0.41
CA SER A 134 4.90 -1.28 0.81
C SER A 134 4.28 -0.94 2.16
N LEU A 135 5.14 -0.57 3.11
CA LEU A 135 4.79 -0.38 4.51
C LEU A 135 5.27 0.96 5.04
N TYR A 136 4.64 1.42 6.11
CA TYR A 136 5.07 2.61 6.83
C TYR A 136 6.31 2.35 7.67
N SER A 137 7.41 3.02 7.29
CA SER A 137 8.67 2.94 8.02
C SER A 137 8.57 3.61 9.39
N GLN A 138 8.99 2.89 10.43
CA GLN A 138 9.12 3.39 11.80
C GLN A 138 9.96 4.67 11.88
N TYR A 139 11.02 4.77 11.08
CA TYR A 139 11.94 5.90 11.13
C TYR A 139 11.38 7.13 10.41
N SER A 140 10.92 6.98 9.17
CA SER A 140 10.48 8.13 8.37
C SER A 140 9.16 8.72 8.89
N ARG A 141 8.31 7.88 9.48
CA ARG A 141 6.96 8.23 9.95
C ARG A 141 6.92 8.75 11.38
N ARG A 142 8.03 8.73 12.13
CA ARG A 142 8.10 9.13 13.56
C ARG A 142 7.48 10.51 13.86
N ILE A 143 7.76 11.51 13.01
CA ILE A 143 7.22 12.87 13.20
C ILE A 143 5.71 12.88 13.01
N LEU A 144 5.22 12.13 12.04
CA LEU A 144 3.78 12.02 11.79
C LEU A 144 3.10 11.25 12.92
N ARG A 145 3.76 10.22 13.46
CA ARG A 145 3.28 9.47 14.61
C ARG A 145 3.09 10.32 15.86
N LEU A 146 4.00 11.27 16.11
CA LEU A 146 3.84 12.24 17.20
C LEU A 146 2.60 13.11 17.00
N LYS A 147 2.35 13.58 15.77
CA LYS A 147 1.16 14.36 15.42
C LYS A 147 -0.13 13.56 15.59
N GLN A 148 -0.14 12.32 15.11
CA GLN A 148 -1.27 11.39 15.28
C GLN A 148 -1.55 11.15 16.77
N THR A 149 -0.50 10.96 17.58
CA THR A 149 -0.64 10.74 19.03
C THR A 149 -1.26 11.96 19.71
N LEU A 150 -0.84 13.18 19.35
CA LEU A 150 -1.46 14.40 19.86
C LEU A 150 -2.94 14.51 19.47
N CYS A 151 -3.27 14.24 18.21
CA CYS A 151 -4.66 14.24 17.75
C CYS A 151 -5.52 13.16 18.45
N LYS A 152 -4.96 11.97 18.71
CA LYS A 152 -5.62 10.91 19.48
C LYS A 152 -5.85 11.32 20.94
N TRP A 153 -4.89 12.02 21.55
CA TRP A 153 -5.04 12.54 22.91
C TRP A 153 -6.14 13.62 22.99
N LEU A 154 -6.20 14.51 22.00
CA LEU A 154 -7.19 15.60 21.94
C LEU A 154 -8.60 15.14 21.53
N GLY A 155 -8.70 14.21 20.58
CA GLY A 155 -9.97 13.73 20.01
C GLY A 155 -10.51 12.44 20.61
N GLY A 156 -9.76 11.77 21.49
CA GLY A 156 -10.21 10.53 22.12
C GLY A 156 -10.45 9.42 21.09
N GLN A 157 -11.60 8.73 21.16
CA GLN A 157 -12.00 7.69 20.19
C GLN A 157 -12.76 8.23 18.96
N ASP A 158 -13.14 9.50 18.98
CA ASP A 158 -13.89 10.13 17.89
C ASP A 158 -12.96 10.43 16.71
N ILE A 159 -13.21 9.77 15.59
CA ILE A 159 -12.44 9.88 14.35
C ILE A 159 -12.52 11.30 13.79
N ASP A 160 -13.72 11.88 13.72
CA ASP A 160 -13.94 13.20 13.18
C ASP A 160 -13.25 14.25 14.06
N ALA A 161 -13.36 14.12 15.38
CA ALA A 161 -12.68 15.01 16.30
C ALA A 161 -11.14 14.97 16.11
N ARG A 162 -10.55 13.78 15.95
CA ARG A 162 -9.11 13.63 15.66
C ARG A 162 -8.73 14.32 14.35
N VAL A 163 -9.53 14.14 13.30
CA VAL A 163 -9.32 14.74 11.98
C VAL A 163 -9.41 16.26 12.05
N GLN A 164 -10.42 16.80 12.74
CA GLN A 164 -10.59 18.25 12.94
C GLN A 164 -9.39 18.86 13.68
N TRP A 165 -8.91 18.20 14.75
CA TRP A 165 -7.67 18.62 15.42
C TRP A 165 -6.45 18.55 14.51
N GLY A 166 -6.35 17.51 13.69
CA GLY A 166 -5.29 17.35 12.68
C GLY A 166 -5.28 18.48 11.66
N LYS A 167 -6.45 18.85 11.12
CA LYS A 167 -6.62 19.99 10.20
C LYS A 167 -6.22 21.30 10.86
N ARG A 168 -6.68 21.54 12.10
CA ARG A 168 -6.42 22.76 12.87
C ARG A 168 -4.94 22.94 13.21
N LEU A 169 -4.29 21.90 13.72
CA LEU A 169 -2.91 21.98 14.22
C LEU A 169 -1.87 21.75 13.13
N PHE A 170 -2.21 20.93 12.12
CA PHE A 170 -1.24 20.41 11.15
C PHE A 170 -1.64 20.66 9.68
N GLY A 171 -2.48 21.64 9.39
CA GLY A 171 -2.87 22.00 8.02
C GLY A 171 -1.68 22.27 7.08
N GLY A 172 -0.57 22.83 7.58
CA GLY A 172 0.65 22.99 6.78
C GLY A 172 1.35 21.66 6.42
N THR A 173 1.14 20.61 7.21
CA THR A 173 1.58 19.23 6.89
C THR A 173 0.68 18.64 5.82
N LEU A 174 -0.63 18.79 5.95
CA LEU A 174 -1.62 18.30 4.98
C LEU A 174 -1.38 18.91 3.59
N ARG A 175 -1.17 20.23 3.49
CA ARG A 175 -0.83 20.89 2.22
C ARG A 175 0.48 20.40 1.59
N LYS A 176 1.47 20.03 2.40
CA LYS A 176 2.73 19.45 1.89
C LYS A 176 2.51 18.02 1.36
N LEU A 177 1.63 17.25 2.01
CA LEU A 177 1.27 15.91 1.58
C LEU A 177 0.41 15.93 0.32
N ASP A 178 -0.56 16.83 0.24
CA ASP A 178 -1.38 17.08 -0.95
C ASP A 178 -0.51 17.33 -2.20
N LYS A 179 0.43 18.28 -2.10
CA LYS A 179 1.42 18.52 -3.16
C LYS A 179 2.25 17.29 -3.51
N ARG A 180 2.60 16.46 -2.53
CA ARG A 180 3.39 15.23 -2.74
C ARG A 180 2.55 14.14 -3.41
N TYR A 181 1.26 14.11 -3.14
CA TYR A 181 0.32 13.18 -3.71
C TYR A 181 -0.35 13.73 -4.98
N HIS A 182 0.32 14.69 -5.64
CA HIS A 182 -0.09 15.23 -6.94
C HIS A 182 -1.52 15.79 -6.97
N GLY A 183 -1.95 16.45 -5.88
CA GLY A 183 -3.26 17.14 -5.83
C GLY A 183 -4.39 16.33 -5.17
N LEU A 184 -4.05 15.35 -4.33
CA LEU A 184 -5.05 14.64 -3.52
C LEU A 184 -5.71 15.58 -2.51
N ASN A 185 -7.05 15.56 -2.48
CA ASN A 185 -7.86 16.38 -1.57
C ASN A 185 -7.36 16.30 -0.11
N THR A 186 -7.05 17.46 0.49
CA THR A 186 -6.51 17.56 1.85
C THR A 186 -7.39 16.93 2.92
N ASP A 187 -8.70 16.86 2.69
CA ASP A 187 -9.63 16.25 3.62
C ASP A 187 -9.50 14.73 3.63
N GLN A 188 -9.37 14.11 2.45
CA GLN A 188 -9.09 12.67 2.36
C GLN A 188 -7.75 12.32 3.00
N ILE A 189 -6.73 13.14 2.77
CA ILE A 189 -5.41 12.98 3.43
C ILE A 189 -5.56 13.12 4.96
N ALA A 190 -6.41 14.02 5.45
CA ALA A 190 -6.62 14.19 6.88
C ALA A 190 -7.25 12.95 7.51
N TYR A 191 -8.25 12.33 6.85
CA TYR A 191 -8.84 11.06 7.28
C TYR A 191 -7.83 9.91 7.22
N ASP A 192 -7.02 9.83 6.16
CA ASP A 192 -5.96 8.84 6.01
C ASP A 192 -4.88 8.94 7.11
N ILE A 193 -4.48 10.16 7.45
CA ILE A 193 -3.42 10.37 8.43
C ILE A 193 -3.92 10.30 9.88
N PHE A 194 -5.06 10.92 10.18
CA PHE A 194 -5.52 11.13 11.56
C PHE A 194 -6.73 10.29 11.96
N GLY A 195 -7.46 9.74 10.98
CA GLY A 195 -8.69 8.98 11.22
C GLY A 195 -8.47 7.49 11.49
N PHE A 196 -7.32 6.93 11.12
CA PHE A 196 -7.13 5.48 11.22
C PHE A 196 -7.06 4.95 12.67
N PRO A 197 -7.84 3.91 13.00
CA PRO A 197 -7.85 3.32 14.33
C PRO A 197 -6.51 2.62 14.62
N HIS A 198 -6.03 1.84 13.66
CA HIS A 198 -4.79 1.09 13.74
C HIS A 198 -3.81 1.52 12.64
N GLU A 199 -2.55 1.70 13.04
CA GLU A 199 -1.42 1.93 12.16
C GLU A 199 -0.19 1.37 12.90
N SER A 200 0.42 0.34 12.36
CA SER A 200 1.71 -0.19 12.78
C SER A 200 2.83 0.42 11.93
N LEU A 201 4.04 0.46 12.49
CA LEU A 201 5.21 1.00 11.81
C LEU A 201 6.31 -0.04 11.86
N HIS A 202 7.02 -0.24 10.76
CA HIS A 202 7.95 -1.36 10.61
C HIS A 202 9.37 -0.91 10.33
N THR A 203 10.33 -1.72 10.79
CA THR A 203 11.73 -1.61 10.39
C THR A 203 12.00 -2.48 9.17
N ALA A 204 13.06 -2.18 8.40
CA ALA A 204 13.49 -3.08 7.33
C ALA A 204 13.85 -4.47 7.85
N GLY A 205 14.56 -4.57 8.99
CA GLY A 205 14.94 -5.86 9.58
C GLY A 205 13.74 -6.73 9.96
N GLU A 206 12.66 -6.13 10.47
CA GLU A 206 11.41 -6.86 10.74
C GLU A 206 10.78 -7.41 9.46
N VAL A 207 10.71 -6.59 8.42
CA VAL A 207 10.13 -7.01 7.13
C VAL A 207 11.01 -8.09 6.47
N LEU A 208 12.34 -7.97 6.52
CA LEU A 208 13.25 -8.99 6.01
C LEU A 208 13.09 -10.32 6.76
N ARG A 209 12.83 -10.31 8.07
CA ARG A 209 12.50 -11.55 8.79
C ARG A 209 11.21 -12.19 8.28
N TRP A 210 10.18 -11.41 7.94
CA TRP A 210 8.97 -11.99 7.33
C TRP A 210 9.31 -12.68 6.01
N PHE A 211 10.23 -12.12 5.22
CA PHE A 211 10.68 -12.74 3.97
C PHE A 211 11.39 -14.07 4.26
N ASP A 212 12.32 -14.09 5.22
CA ASP A 212 13.05 -15.30 5.62
C ASP A 212 12.10 -16.39 6.15
N GLU A 213 11.15 -16.03 7.02
CA GLU A 213 10.15 -16.94 7.62
C GLU A 213 9.21 -17.56 6.57
N ASN A 214 9.02 -16.89 5.43
CA ASN A 214 8.16 -17.35 4.34
C ASN A 214 8.95 -17.89 3.15
N ASN A 215 10.26 -18.13 3.29
CA ASN A 215 11.15 -18.61 2.22
C ASN A 215 11.17 -17.70 0.98
N ILE A 216 10.97 -16.39 1.17
CA ILE A 216 11.03 -15.39 0.11
C ILE A 216 12.43 -14.80 0.05
N ARG A 217 13.08 -14.91 -1.11
CA ARG A 217 14.35 -14.25 -1.35
C ARG A 217 14.13 -12.75 -1.58
N PHE A 218 14.79 -11.92 -0.79
CA PHE A 218 14.81 -10.47 -1.02
C PHE A 218 15.48 -10.13 -2.37
N LYS A 219 14.76 -9.41 -3.24
CA LYS A 219 15.23 -8.98 -4.57
C LYS A 219 15.70 -7.53 -4.60
N GLY A 220 15.05 -6.65 -3.84
CA GLY A 220 15.35 -5.22 -3.81
C GLY A 220 14.23 -4.45 -3.11
N ALA A 221 14.50 -3.19 -2.78
CA ALA A 221 13.46 -2.28 -2.35
C ALA A 221 13.74 -0.87 -2.87
N PHE A 222 12.67 -0.13 -3.05
CA PHE A 222 12.73 1.29 -3.33
C PHE A 222 12.25 2.06 -2.10
N ALA A 223 13.07 2.99 -1.62
CA ALA A 223 12.70 3.90 -0.55
C ALA A 223 12.88 5.35 -1.03
N PRO A 224 11.80 6.15 -1.12
CA PRO A 224 11.92 7.58 -1.40
C PRO A 224 12.37 8.28 -0.11
N LEU A 225 13.61 8.01 0.30
CA LEU A 225 14.22 8.63 1.46
C LEU A 225 14.78 9.99 1.04
N ARG A 226 14.46 11.04 1.80
CA ARG A 226 15.18 12.33 1.66
C ARG A 226 16.66 12.06 1.90
N VAL A 227 17.58 12.85 1.34
CA VAL A 227 19.04 12.68 1.56
C VAL A 227 19.41 12.45 3.03
N ARG A 228 18.76 13.17 3.96
CA ARG A 228 18.94 12.98 5.41
C ARG A 228 18.44 11.63 5.95
N ASP A 229 17.34 11.12 5.41
CA ASP A 229 16.80 9.80 5.76
C ASP A 229 17.60 8.70 5.05
N TYR A 230 18.21 9.01 3.89
CA TYR A 230 19.09 8.15 3.10
C TYR A 230 20.37 7.86 3.89
N LEU A 231 21.11 8.90 4.32
CA LEU A 231 22.33 8.75 5.13
C LEU A 231 22.08 7.99 6.43
N TYR A 232 20.93 8.22 7.07
CA TYR A 232 20.56 7.53 8.31
C TYR A 232 20.15 6.07 8.06
N ALA A 233 19.30 5.80 7.05
CA ALA A 233 18.90 4.44 6.71
C ALA A 233 20.13 3.61 6.34
N PHE A 234 20.99 4.06 5.43
CA PHE A 234 22.19 3.31 5.04
C PHE A 234 23.29 3.23 6.12
N ALA A 235 23.20 4.04 7.18
CA ALA A 235 24.01 3.85 8.38
C ALA A 235 23.53 2.65 9.23
N GLN A 236 22.24 2.29 9.15
CA GLN A 236 21.69 1.11 9.82
C GLN A 236 22.16 -0.16 9.09
N PRO A 237 22.71 -1.16 9.82
CA PRO A 237 23.22 -2.39 9.22
C PRO A 237 22.21 -3.11 8.32
N GLU A 238 20.92 -3.07 8.68
CA GLU A 238 19.82 -3.75 8.00
C GLU A 238 19.57 -3.18 6.62
N TYR A 239 19.80 -1.88 6.40
CA TYR A 239 19.57 -1.22 5.12
C TYR A 239 20.77 -1.33 4.16
N ARG A 240 21.94 -1.78 4.62
CA ARG A 240 23.14 -1.93 3.76
C ARG A 240 22.97 -2.99 2.67
N THR A 241 22.05 -3.92 2.85
CA THR A 241 21.70 -4.99 1.89
C THR A 241 20.71 -4.53 0.84
N PHE A 242 20.06 -3.37 1.02
CA PHE A 242 19.14 -2.75 0.07
C PHE A 242 19.94 -1.90 -0.93
N ARG A 243 20.77 -2.54 -1.76
CA ARG A 243 21.45 -1.87 -2.88
C ARG A 243 20.66 -2.02 -4.17
#